data_AF-A0A4S8EZG5-F1
#
_entry.id   AF-A0A4S8EZG5-F1
#
_cell.length_a   1.000
_cell.length_b   1.000
_cell.length_c   1.000
_cell.angle_alpha   90.00
_cell.angle_beta   90.00
_cell.angle_gamma   90.00
#
_symmetry.space_group_name_H-M   'P 1'
#
loop_
_entity.id
_entity.type
_entity.pdbx_description
1 polymer ?
#
loop_
_entity_poly.entity_id
_entity_poly.type
_entity_poly.pdbx_seq_one_letter_code
_entity_poly.pdbx_strand_id
1 'polypeptide(L)'
;MPDDAELHVLRSAMQWREQHIPAVLVTVLRTWGSAPRAVGSLMALNAHGDTVGSVSGGCIEDALRTRLLPTPGAPAWSNAAPERRHYGITSEEAHQLGLPCGGTLELLLEFNPDAHVLRTLVEAIAAGGLMHKRVDLHTGAVHCATASTAIALHCDAHSMQCTLGPAWRMLLIGAGDIATYLAAMAQFNGFQVTVCDPRSGMQARLSAQDIHTTGAMPDDAVHAFAPDARSCVITLSHDPKLDDVALIEALQSQAFYVGAIGSSTNAAKRRARLAAFGGLSPNAIARLHGPAGLAIGSKTPPEIAVSIMAQVLAVRHHTNTAQTAGHCDVVRKAPMPQHAIVASQRSKAVQPPISAPTVTAVAAVVDAFSDECPIPILKARQALQTLSAGQLLRVETSDPASAVDFPRYAQQSGHTLVEHGLQAGRYYFVLRKRTQRPACAPPHSNQTEPAA
;
A
#
# COMPACT_ATOMS: atom_id res chain seq x y z
N MET A 1 -4.79 -2.21 -9.87
CA MET A 1 -4.17 -2.85 -8.70
C MET A 1 -3.86 -4.27 -9.13
N PRO A 2 -2.61 -4.75 -9.08
CA PRO A 2 -2.38 -6.18 -9.22
C PRO A 2 -3.20 -6.86 -8.12
N ASP A 3 -4.10 -7.76 -8.51
CA ASP A 3 -4.82 -8.57 -7.53
C ASP A 3 -3.78 -9.23 -6.62
N ASP A 4 -4.00 -9.15 -5.31
CA ASP A 4 -3.31 -9.97 -4.34
C ASP A 4 -3.29 -11.42 -4.86
N ALA A 5 -2.10 -12.02 -4.97
CA ALA A 5 -1.93 -13.33 -5.58
C ALA A 5 -2.85 -14.36 -4.91
N GLU A 6 -3.04 -14.25 -3.59
CA GLU A 6 -3.95 -15.10 -2.81
C GLU A 6 -5.43 -14.80 -3.14
N LEU A 7 -5.80 -13.52 -3.23
CA LEU A 7 -7.15 -13.11 -3.63
C LEU A 7 -7.49 -13.57 -5.06
N HIS A 8 -6.52 -13.54 -5.97
CA HIS A 8 -6.68 -14.05 -7.32
C HIS A 8 -6.93 -15.55 -7.31
N VAL A 9 -6.19 -16.34 -6.52
CA VAL A 9 -6.46 -17.79 -6.34
C VAL A 9 -7.89 -18.02 -5.85
N LEU A 10 -8.30 -17.32 -4.78
CA LEU A 10 -9.64 -17.48 -4.20
C LEU A 10 -10.75 -17.10 -5.19
N ARG A 11 -10.55 -16.03 -5.96
CA ARG A 11 -11.50 -15.57 -6.97
C ARG A 11 -11.61 -16.57 -8.13
N SER A 12 -10.50 -17.11 -8.61
CA SER A 12 -10.51 -18.12 -9.69
C SER A 12 -11.18 -19.41 -9.22
N ALA A 13 -10.86 -19.88 -8.02
CA ALA A 13 -11.53 -21.04 -7.42
C ALA A 13 -13.05 -20.81 -7.28
N MET A 14 -13.46 -19.62 -6.80
CA MET A 14 -14.86 -19.23 -6.68
C MET A 14 -15.58 -19.31 -8.03
N GLN A 15 -15.00 -18.70 -9.08
CA GLN A 15 -15.59 -18.68 -10.42
C GLN A 15 -15.77 -20.09 -10.99
N TRP A 16 -14.76 -20.96 -10.84
CA TRP A 16 -14.87 -22.35 -11.29
C TRP A 16 -16.00 -23.09 -10.57
N ARG A 17 -16.09 -22.94 -9.24
CA ARG A 17 -17.13 -23.62 -8.44
C ARG A 17 -18.54 -23.10 -8.77
N GLU A 18 -18.70 -21.81 -9.05
CA GLU A 18 -19.98 -21.22 -9.52
C GLU A 18 -20.40 -21.75 -10.89
N GLN A 19 -19.43 -22.05 -11.75
CA GLN A 19 -19.64 -22.71 -13.04
C GLN A 19 -19.81 -24.23 -12.91
N HIS A 20 -19.93 -24.75 -11.68
CA HIS A 20 -20.04 -26.18 -11.38
C HIS A 20 -18.83 -27.02 -11.83
N ILE A 21 -17.68 -26.36 -12.06
CA ILE A 21 -16.42 -27.02 -12.38
C ILE A 21 -15.80 -27.48 -11.04
N PRO A 22 -15.45 -28.77 -10.88
CA PRO A 22 -14.73 -29.24 -9.70
C PRO A 22 -13.37 -28.54 -9.56
N ALA A 23 -13.02 -28.18 -8.33
CA ALA A 23 -11.78 -27.46 -8.02
C ALA A 23 -11.15 -28.01 -6.74
N VAL A 24 -9.83 -27.96 -6.63
CA VAL A 24 -9.07 -28.20 -5.39
C VAL A 24 -8.38 -26.90 -5.01
N LEU A 25 -8.58 -26.48 -3.76
CA LEU A 25 -7.81 -25.40 -3.15
C LEU A 25 -6.67 -26.02 -2.33
N VAL A 26 -5.45 -25.58 -2.60
CA VAL A 26 -4.24 -26.09 -1.98
C VAL A 26 -3.62 -25.01 -1.11
N THR A 27 -3.31 -25.34 0.14
CA THR A 27 -2.68 -24.43 1.12
C THR A 27 -1.35 -25.02 1.61
N VAL A 28 -0.28 -24.23 1.61
CA VAL A 28 1.00 -24.62 2.25
C VAL A 28 0.85 -24.57 3.77
N LEU A 29 0.83 -25.72 4.45
CA LEU A 29 0.70 -25.83 5.90
C LEU A 29 2.05 -25.62 6.61
N ARG A 30 3.10 -26.27 6.11
CA ARG A 30 4.45 -26.22 6.71
C ARG A 30 5.52 -26.33 5.64
N THR A 31 6.67 -25.75 5.97
CA THR A 31 7.88 -25.77 5.15
C THR A 31 9.07 -26.13 6.03
N TRP A 32 9.95 -27.01 5.56
CA TRP A 32 11.23 -27.30 6.20
C TRP A 32 12.37 -26.99 5.22
N GLY A 33 13.47 -26.43 5.72
CA GLY A 33 14.59 -25.99 4.88
C GLY A 33 14.23 -24.79 3.99
N SER A 34 14.96 -24.63 2.89
CA SER A 34 14.76 -23.56 1.91
C SER A 34 13.58 -23.85 1.00
N ALA A 35 12.35 -23.56 1.47
CA ALA A 35 11.15 -23.70 0.66
C ALA A 35 10.93 -22.45 -0.23
N PRO A 36 10.52 -22.63 -1.50
CA PRO A 36 10.33 -21.55 -2.47
C PRO A 36 9.10 -20.66 -2.21
N ARG A 37 8.15 -21.12 -1.38
CA ARG A 37 6.94 -20.39 -0.99
C ARG A 37 6.75 -20.42 0.53
N ALA A 38 6.12 -19.37 1.06
CA ALA A 38 5.86 -19.25 2.49
C ALA A 38 4.64 -20.09 2.94
N VAL A 39 4.61 -20.45 4.22
CA VAL A 39 3.42 -21.02 4.87
C VAL A 39 2.22 -20.10 4.66
N GLY A 40 1.08 -20.67 4.26
CA GLY A 40 -0.15 -19.96 3.90
C GLY A 40 -0.32 -19.70 2.41
N SER A 41 0.72 -19.90 1.58
CA SER A 41 0.60 -19.71 0.13
C SER A 41 -0.50 -20.61 -0.46
N LEU A 42 -1.27 -20.04 -1.39
CA LEU A 42 -2.42 -20.69 -2.01
C LEU A 42 -2.16 -21.04 -3.49
N MET A 43 -2.78 -22.13 -3.91
CA MET A 43 -2.94 -22.53 -5.32
C MET A 43 -4.34 -23.13 -5.50
N ALA A 44 -4.93 -22.97 -6.67
CA ALA A 44 -6.13 -23.68 -7.08
C ALA A 44 -5.88 -24.45 -8.38
N LEU A 45 -6.48 -25.63 -8.48
CA LEU A 45 -6.47 -26.50 -9.66
C LEU A 45 -7.91 -26.91 -9.98
N ASN A 46 -8.35 -26.79 -11.22
CA ASN A 46 -9.67 -27.28 -11.65
C ASN A 46 -9.61 -28.65 -12.34
N ALA A 47 -10.75 -29.28 -12.55
CA ALA A 47 -10.85 -30.60 -13.21
C ALA A 47 -10.41 -30.61 -14.67
N HIS A 48 -10.28 -29.44 -15.32
CA HIS A 48 -9.76 -29.30 -16.68
C HIS A 48 -8.23 -29.22 -16.72
N GLY A 49 -7.58 -29.03 -15.57
CA GLY A 49 -6.13 -28.92 -15.46
C GLY A 49 -5.61 -27.49 -15.37
N ASP A 50 -6.50 -26.49 -15.38
CA ASP A 50 -6.10 -25.09 -15.20
C ASP A 50 -5.62 -24.86 -13.77
N THR A 51 -4.51 -24.13 -13.65
CA THR A 51 -3.89 -23.79 -12.36
C THR A 51 -3.76 -22.29 -12.17
N VAL A 52 -4.01 -21.83 -10.95
CA VAL A 52 -3.81 -20.44 -10.53
C VAL A 52 -3.11 -20.42 -9.18
N GLY A 53 -2.12 -19.54 -9.01
CA GLY A 53 -1.29 -19.50 -7.81
C GLY A 53 -0.16 -20.52 -7.83
N SER A 54 0.57 -20.63 -6.72
CA SER A 54 1.79 -21.45 -6.66
C SER A 54 2.13 -21.83 -5.21
N VAL A 55 2.52 -23.10 -5.03
CA VAL A 55 2.98 -23.67 -3.75
C VAL A 55 4.48 -24.00 -3.76
N SER A 56 5.10 -24.13 -4.94
CA SER A 56 6.53 -24.43 -5.06
C SER A 56 7.27 -23.72 -6.19
N GLY A 57 6.56 -23.19 -7.19
CA GLY A 57 7.17 -22.51 -8.33
C GLY A 57 7.32 -23.39 -9.58
N GLY A 58 6.69 -24.57 -9.63
CA GLY A 58 6.51 -25.35 -10.85
C GLY A 58 6.41 -26.86 -10.62
N CYS A 59 7.40 -27.46 -9.96
CA CYS A 59 7.54 -28.91 -9.95
C CYS A 59 6.48 -29.65 -9.12
N ILE A 60 6.09 -29.13 -7.94
CA ILE A 60 5.02 -29.73 -7.14
C ILE A 60 3.65 -29.48 -7.79
N GLU A 61 3.48 -28.34 -8.45
CA GLU A 61 2.27 -28.02 -9.20
C GLU A 61 2.00 -29.04 -10.31
N ASP A 62 3.05 -29.45 -11.03
CA ASP A 62 2.97 -30.49 -12.07
C ASP A 62 2.66 -31.87 -11.49
N ALA A 63 3.26 -32.23 -10.35
CA ALA A 63 2.98 -33.47 -9.64
C ALA A 63 1.54 -33.53 -9.14
N LEU A 64 1.02 -32.43 -8.58
CA LEU A 64 -0.37 -32.30 -8.17
C LEU A 64 -1.32 -32.43 -9.36
N ARG A 65 -1.03 -31.75 -10.48
CA ARG A 65 -1.85 -31.83 -11.69
C ARG A 65 -1.90 -33.26 -12.24
N THR A 66 -0.75 -33.92 -12.37
CA THR A 66 -0.65 -35.29 -12.88
C THR A 66 -1.43 -36.28 -12.02
N ARG A 67 -1.38 -36.10 -10.69
CA ARG A 67 -2.05 -36.99 -9.73
C ARG A 67 -3.55 -36.75 -9.65
N LEU A 68 -3.96 -35.48 -9.62
CA LEU A 68 -5.33 -35.10 -9.30
C LEU A 68 -6.21 -35.03 -10.54
N LEU A 69 -5.66 -34.81 -11.74
CA LEU A 69 -6.46 -34.77 -12.96
C LEU A 69 -7.27 -36.07 -13.13
N PRO A 70 -8.60 -35.96 -13.26
CA PRO A 70 -9.44 -37.14 -13.47
C PRO A 70 -9.02 -37.86 -14.76
N THR A 71 -8.83 -39.18 -14.68
CA THR A 71 -8.69 -40.02 -15.88
C THR A 71 -10.04 -40.04 -16.62
N PRO A 72 -10.06 -40.09 -17.97
CA PRO A 72 -11.32 -40.20 -18.71
C PRO A 72 -12.19 -41.36 -18.20
N GLY A 73 -13.40 -41.06 -17.74
CA GLY A 73 -14.35 -42.03 -17.17
C GLY A 73 -14.27 -42.24 -15.65
N ALA A 74 -13.31 -41.62 -14.95
CA ALA A 74 -13.30 -41.58 -13.49
C ALA A 74 -14.33 -40.56 -12.97
N PRO A 75 -14.99 -40.81 -11.82
CA PRO A 75 -15.81 -39.79 -11.18
C PRO A 75 -14.96 -38.56 -10.88
N ALA A 76 -15.51 -37.36 -11.16
CA ALA A 76 -14.92 -36.10 -10.73
C ALA A 76 -14.68 -36.13 -9.20
N TRP A 77 -13.74 -35.32 -8.72
CA TRP A 77 -13.40 -35.25 -7.29
C TRP A 77 -14.65 -35.29 -6.42
N SER A 78 -14.73 -36.27 -5.52
CA SER A 78 -15.82 -36.32 -4.54
C SER A 78 -15.65 -35.21 -3.50
N ASN A 79 -16.71 -34.85 -2.78
CA ASN A 79 -16.63 -33.99 -1.60
C ASN A 79 -15.97 -34.75 -0.43
N ALA A 80 -14.76 -35.23 -0.67
CA ALA A 80 -13.95 -35.96 0.29
C ALA A 80 -13.44 -35.01 1.39
N ALA A 81 -13.14 -35.60 2.54
CA ALA A 81 -12.45 -34.89 3.60
C ALA A 81 -11.12 -34.28 3.09
N PRO A 82 -10.67 -33.14 3.64
CA PRO A 82 -9.42 -32.52 3.27
C PRO A 82 -8.24 -33.48 3.43
N GLU A 83 -7.33 -33.44 2.47
CA GLU A 83 -6.21 -34.37 2.42
C GLU A 83 -4.90 -33.65 2.72
N ARG A 84 -4.10 -34.20 3.62
CA ARG A 84 -2.74 -33.72 3.87
C ARG A 84 -1.73 -34.48 3.02
N ARG A 85 -0.79 -33.74 2.44
CA ARG A 85 0.28 -34.30 1.60
C ARG A 85 1.62 -33.73 1.97
N HIS A 86 2.62 -34.61 1.99
CA HIS A 86 4.01 -34.28 2.24
C HIS A 86 4.81 -34.50 0.95
N TYR A 87 5.65 -33.53 0.61
CA TYR A 87 6.53 -33.58 -0.56
C TYR A 87 7.98 -33.32 -0.14
N GLY A 88 8.93 -34.01 -0.78
CA GLY A 88 10.36 -33.87 -0.47
C GLY A 88 10.75 -34.51 0.86
N ILE A 89 10.14 -35.65 1.20
CA ILE A 89 10.50 -36.41 2.42
C ILE A 89 11.84 -37.12 2.20
N THR A 90 12.12 -37.55 0.97
CA THR A 90 13.41 -38.14 0.58
C THR A 90 14.23 -37.16 -0.26
N SER A 91 15.56 -37.31 -0.20
CA SER A 91 16.49 -36.51 -1.02
C SER A 91 16.28 -36.74 -2.53
N GLU A 92 15.83 -37.93 -2.92
CA GLU A 92 15.54 -38.29 -4.31
C GLU A 92 14.27 -37.60 -4.82
N GLU A 93 13.18 -37.62 -4.03
CA GLU A 93 11.96 -36.86 -4.33
C GLU A 93 12.22 -35.35 -4.38
N ALA A 94 13.01 -34.82 -3.44
CA ALA A 94 13.35 -33.41 -3.42
C ALA A 94 14.12 -32.97 -4.67
N HIS A 95 15.02 -33.83 -5.18
CA HIS A 95 15.78 -33.56 -6.39
C HIS A 95 14.90 -33.64 -7.65
N GLN A 96 14.02 -34.64 -7.74
CA GLN A 96 13.06 -34.78 -8.84
C GLN A 96 12.05 -33.62 -8.89
N LEU A 97 11.69 -33.07 -7.73
CA LEU A 97 10.76 -31.95 -7.59
C LEU A 97 11.48 -30.59 -7.61
N GLY A 98 12.75 -30.51 -8.03
CA GLY A 98 13.46 -29.25 -8.21
C GLY A 98 13.61 -28.40 -6.94
N LEU A 99 13.53 -29.01 -5.74
CA LEU A 99 13.69 -28.33 -4.45
C LEU A 99 15.20 -28.24 -4.14
N PRO A 100 15.88 -27.08 -4.33
CA PRO A 100 17.34 -27.06 -4.51
C PRO A 100 18.19 -27.40 -3.27
N CYS A 101 17.59 -27.70 -2.11
CA CYS A 101 18.33 -27.91 -0.86
C CYS A 101 17.69 -28.93 0.10
N GLY A 102 16.92 -29.91 -0.39
CA GLY A 102 16.24 -30.86 0.50
C GLY A 102 15.10 -30.24 1.32
N GLY A 103 14.41 -29.26 0.74
CA GLY A 103 13.23 -28.66 1.36
C GLY A 103 12.06 -29.65 1.36
N THR A 104 11.28 -29.68 2.44
CA THR A 104 10.07 -30.50 2.56
C THR A 104 8.86 -29.57 2.69
N LEU A 105 7.72 -29.96 2.11
CA LEU A 105 6.48 -29.19 2.12
C LEU A 105 5.33 -30.06 2.64
N GLU A 106 4.52 -29.52 3.55
CA GLU A 106 3.23 -30.09 3.94
C GLU A 106 2.12 -29.24 3.33
N LEU A 107 1.24 -29.85 2.54
CA LEU A 107 0.13 -29.21 1.85
C LEU A 107 -1.20 -29.75 2.37
N LEU A 108 -2.21 -28.88 2.42
CA LEU A 108 -3.61 -29.24 2.61
C LEU A 108 -4.35 -29.10 1.28
N LEU A 109 -5.04 -30.16 0.88
CA LEU A 109 -5.90 -30.19 -0.31
C LEU A 109 -7.36 -30.17 0.16
N GLU A 110 -8.07 -29.09 -0.16
CA GLU A 110 -9.50 -28.92 0.06
C GLU A 110 -10.25 -29.19 -1.24
N PHE A 111 -10.99 -30.29 -1.30
CA PHE A 111 -11.73 -30.69 -2.50
C PHE A 111 -13.08 -29.99 -2.58
N ASN A 112 -13.41 -29.48 -3.77
CA ASN A 112 -14.68 -28.83 -4.08
C ASN A 112 -15.10 -27.79 -3.03
N PRO A 113 -14.26 -26.77 -2.74
CA PRO A 113 -14.61 -25.73 -1.79
C PRO A 113 -15.96 -25.10 -2.16
N ASP A 114 -16.74 -24.77 -1.13
CA ASP A 114 -18.07 -24.19 -1.31
C ASP A 114 -17.95 -22.79 -1.94
N ALA A 115 -18.67 -22.59 -3.05
CA ALA A 115 -18.66 -21.34 -3.81
C ALA A 115 -19.16 -20.14 -2.99
N HIS A 116 -20.15 -20.34 -2.12
CA HIS A 116 -20.70 -19.29 -1.26
C HIS A 116 -19.69 -18.87 -0.18
N VAL A 117 -18.97 -19.83 0.39
CA VAL A 117 -17.88 -19.55 1.35
C VAL A 117 -16.74 -18.78 0.66
N LEU A 118 -16.33 -19.22 -0.54
CA LEU A 118 -15.29 -18.53 -1.31
C LEU A 118 -15.71 -17.10 -1.68
N ARG A 119 -16.96 -16.90 -2.11
CA ARG A 119 -17.51 -15.57 -2.38
C ARG A 119 -17.43 -14.65 -1.16
N THR A 120 -17.86 -15.15 -0.01
CA THR A 120 -17.80 -14.39 1.26
C THR A 120 -16.37 -13.96 1.58
N LEU A 121 -15.38 -14.85 1.38
CA LEU A 121 -13.97 -14.52 1.57
C LEU A 121 -13.48 -13.47 0.56
N VAL A 122 -13.76 -13.67 -0.73
CA VAL A 122 -13.32 -12.76 -1.80
C VAL A 122 -13.88 -11.35 -1.60
N GLU A 123 -15.17 -11.23 -1.31
CA GLU A 123 -15.83 -9.94 -1.10
C GLU A 123 -15.27 -9.21 0.12
N ALA A 124 -15.10 -9.91 1.25
CA ALA A 124 -14.55 -9.32 2.46
C ALA A 124 -13.09 -8.88 2.29
N ILE A 125 -12.24 -9.72 1.67
CA ILE A 125 -10.82 -9.41 1.46
C ILE A 125 -10.65 -8.29 0.44
N ALA A 126 -11.44 -8.28 -0.64
CA ALA A 126 -11.42 -7.20 -1.63
C ALA A 126 -11.86 -5.85 -1.04
N ALA A 127 -12.73 -5.87 -0.01
CA ALA A 127 -13.10 -4.70 0.77
C ALA A 127 -12.07 -4.30 1.84
N GLY A 128 -10.91 -4.98 1.92
CA GLY A 128 -9.85 -4.72 2.88
C GLY A 128 -10.05 -5.38 4.25
N GLY A 129 -11.03 -6.28 4.38
CA GLY A 129 -11.33 -7.01 5.60
C GLY A 129 -10.37 -8.17 5.85
N LEU A 130 -10.19 -8.50 7.14
CA LEU A 130 -9.53 -9.74 7.57
C LEU A 130 -10.59 -10.80 7.83
N MET A 131 -10.32 -12.03 7.38
CA MET A 131 -11.18 -13.19 7.53
C MET A 131 -10.44 -14.31 8.25
N HIS A 132 -10.99 -14.80 9.36
CA HIS A 132 -10.56 -16.06 9.94
C HIS A 132 -11.25 -17.20 9.22
N LYS A 133 -10.46 -18.11 8.65
CA LYS A 133 -10.91 -19.34 8.03
C LYS A 133 -10.51 -20.51 8.92
N ARG A 134 -11.48 -21.36 9.26
CA ARG A 134 -11.27 -22.64 9.94
C ARG A 134 -11.78 -23.77 9.06
N VAL A 135 -10.94 -24.76 8.81
CA VAL A 135 -11.27 -25.98 8.07
C VAL A 135 -11.24 -27.14 9.03
N ASP A 136 -12.34 -27.88 9.12
CA ASP A 136 -12.39 -29.16 9.81
C ASP A 136 -11.78 -30.26 8.91
N LEU A 137 -10.72 -30.90 9.37
CA LEU A 137 -9.95 -31.87 8.57
C LEU A 137 -10.63 -33.23 8.44
N HIS A 138 -11.70 -33.49 9.21
CA HIS A 138 -12.42 -34.76 9.18
C HIS A 138 -13.64 -34.68 8.26
N THR A 139 -14.33 -33.55 8.27
CA THR A 139 -15.58 -33.33 7.55
C THR A 139 -15.41 -32.47 6.30
N GLY A 140 -14.36 -31.65 6.24
CA GLY A 140 -14.20 -30.63 5.20
C GLY A 140 -15.06 -29.39 5.41
N ALA A 141 -15.79 -29.29 6.52
CA ALA A 141 -16.58 -28.11 6.84
C ALA A 141 -15.67 -26.88 7.00
N VAL A 142 -16.02 -25.80 6.31
CA VAL A 142 -15.29 -24.53 6.37
C VAL A 142 -16.16 -23.51 7.09
N HIS A 143 -15.60 -22.90 8.14
CA HIS A 143 -16.19 -21.78 8.85
C HIS A 143 -15.35 -20.53 8.61
N CYS A 144 -16.01 -19.45 8.19
CA CYS A 144 -15.37 -18.16 7.96
C CYS A 144 -16.04 -17.09 8.81
N ALA A 145 -15.25 -16.24 9.44
CA ALA A 145 -15.73 -15.10 10.21
C ALA A 145 -14.87 -13.87 9.94
N THR A 146 -15.46 -12.68 10.02
CA THR A 146 -14.69 -11.44 10.02
C THR A 146 -13.80 -11.39 11.25
N ALA A 147 -12.62 -10.81 11.09
CA ALA A 147 -11.63 -10.71 12.13
C ALA A 147 -11.11 -9.28 12.26
N SER A 148 -10.79 -8.90 13.47
CA SER A 148 -10.06 -7.65 13.74
C SER A 148 -8.54 -7.86 13.73
N THR A 149 -8.08 -9.09 13.96
CA THR A 149 -6.68 -9.42 14.22
C THR A 149 -6.24 -10.67 13.47
N ALA A 150 -5.00 -10.69 13.01
CA ALA A 150 -4.45 -11.82 12.28
C ALA A 150 -3.86 -12.87 13.21
N ILE A 151 -4.19 -14.14 12.96
CA ILE A 151 -3.54 -15.29 13.57
C ILE A 151 -2.60 -15.94 12.56
N ALA A 152 -1.48 -16.47 13.04
CA ALA A 152 -0.63 -17.30 12.22
C ALA A 152 -1.38 -18.57 11.80
N LEU A 153 -1.05 -19.11 10.63
CA LEU A 153 -1.59 -20.39 10.21
C LEU A 153 -1.22 -21.45 11.25
N HIS A 154 -2.23 -22.12 11.77
CA HIS A 154 -2.09 -23.21 12.73
C HIS A 154 -2.88 -24.40 12.24
N CYS A 155 -2.24 -25.57 12.20
CA CYS A 155 -2.88 -26.82 11.82
C CYS A 155 -2.54 -27.89 12.85
N ASP A 156 -3.58 -28.44 13.47
CA ASP A 156 -3.53 -29.59 14.37
C ASP A 156 -4.11 -30.84 13.68
N ALA A 157 -4.43 -31.89 14.46
CA ALA A 157 -4.98 -33.13 13.93
C ALA A 157 -6.45 -33.02 13.47
N HIS A 158 -7.19 -32.02 13.95
CA HIS A 158 -8.63 -31.87 13.75
C HIS A 158 -8.98 -30.68 12.85
N SER A 159 -8.20 -29.60 12.91
CA SER A 159 -8.50 -28.36 12.21
C SER A 159 -7.28 -27.62 11.69
N MET A 160 -7.47 -26.95 10.56
CA MET A 160 -6.59 -25.90 10.08
C MET A 160 -7.27 -24.54 10.30
N GLN A 161 -6.52 -23.57 10.79
CA GLN A 161 -6.97 -22.20 11.01
C GLN A 161 -5.96 -21.24 10.41
N CYS A 162 -6.45 -20.22 9.69
CA CYS A 162 -5.62 -19.14 9.17
C CYS A 162 -6.40 -17.82 9.10
N THR A 163 -5.66 -16.72 8.99
CA THR A 163 -6.23 -15.43 8.59
C THR A 163 -5.92 -15.17 7.13
N LEU A 164 -6.96 -14.90 6.36
CA LEU A 164 -6.89 -14.39 5.00
C LEU A 164 -7.21 -12.90 5.02
N GLY A 165 -6.51 -12.10 4.23
CA GLY A 165 -6.71 -10.66 4.20
C GLY A 165 -5.85 -10.00 3.14
N PRO A 166 -6.03 -8.69 2.89
CA PRO A 166 -5.32 -7.98 1.83
C PRO A 166 -3.80 -8.07 2.06
N ALA A 167 -3.03 -8.30 1.01
CA ALA A 167 -1.57 -8.34 1.07
C ALA A 167 -0.98 -7.18 1.90
N TRP A 168 0.21 -7.38 2.46
CA TRP A 168 0.94 -6.24 3.02
C TRP A 168 1.32 -5.33 1.87
N ARG A 169 0.87 -4.07 1.90
CA ARG A 169 1.08 -3.12 0.80
C ARG A 169 1.94 -1.95 1.28
N MET A 170 2.85 -1.49 0.44
CA MET A 170 3.73 -0.35 0.73
C MET A 170 3.66 0.66 -0.41
N LEU A 171 3.30 1.91 -0.07
CA LEU A 171 3.38 3.04 -0.99
C LEU A 171 4.57 3.93 -0.60
N LEU A 172 5.52 4.07 -1.51
CA LEU A 172 6.68 4.95 -1.37
C LEU A 172 6.46 6.23 -2.16
N ILE A 173 6.62 7.39 -1.53
CA ILE A 173 6.53 8.69 -2.21
C ILE A 173 7.93 9.23 -2.46
N GLY A 174 8.33 9.33 -3.73
CA GLY A 174 9.66 9.70 -4.17
C GLY A 174 10.47 8.49 -4.63
N ALA A 175 10.99 8.55 -5.86
CA ALA A 175 11.72 7.47 -6.53
C ALA A 175 13.25 7.63 -6.45
N GLY A 176 13.76 8.17 -5.33
CA GLY A 176 15.19 8.35 -5.08
C GLY A 176 15.93 7.03 -4.74
N ASP A 177 17.21 7.11 -4.38
CA ASP A 177 18.05 5.94 -4.10
C ASP A 177 17.53 5.07 -2.94
N ILE A 178 17.05 5.72 -1.87
CA ILE A 178 16.45 5.02 -0.72
C ILE A 178 15.25 4.18 -1.17
N ALA A 179 14.44 4.68 -2.11
CA ALA A 179 13.26 3.98 -2.60
C ALA A 179 13.61 2.68 -3.32
N THR A 180 14.70 2.66 -4.09
CA THR A 180 15.20 1.45 -4.77
C THR A 180 15.54 0.35 -3.77
N TYR A 181 16.38 0.66 -2.78
CA TYR A 181 16.80 -0.33 -1.78
C TYR A 181 15.63 -0.78 -0.90
N LEU A 182 14.79 0.17 -0.46
CA LEU A 182 13.65 -0.13 0.38
C LEU A 182 12.59 -0.96 -0.35
N ALA A 183 12.31 -0.66 -1.63
CA ALA A 183 11.36 -1.43 -2.42
C ALA A 183 11.81 -2.88 -2.60
N ALA A 184 13.08 -3.10 -2.95
CA ALA A 184 13.65 -4.45 -3.05
C ALA A 184 13.54 -5.20 -1.71
N MET A 185 13.97 -4.59 -0.61
CA MET A 185 13.85 -5.18 0.74
C MET A 185 12.39 -5.49 1.10
N ALA A 186 11.47 -4.58 0.81
CA ALA A 186 10.05 -4.74 1.12
C ALA A 186 9.43 -5.89 0.32
N GLN A 187 9.75 -6.04 -0.97
CA GLN A 187 9.34 -7.18 -1.79
C GLN A 187 9.86 -8.51 -1.21
N PHE A 188 11.15 -8.57 -0.84
CA PHE A 188 11.71 -9.74 -0.16
C PHE A 188 11.02 -10.06 1.17
N ASN A 189 10.44 -9.07 1.84
CA ASN A 189 9.67 -9.22 3.09
C ASN A 189 8.16 -9.43 2.87
N GLY A 190 7.73 -9.68 1.62
CA GLY A 190 6.36 -10.01 1.27
C GLY A 190 5.42 -8.81 1.16
N PHE A 191 5.95 -7.60 0.93
CA PHE A 191 5.13 -6.43 0.62
C PHE A 191 4.93 -6.29 -0.89
N GLN A 192 3.70 -5.97 -1.28
CA GLN A 192 3.43 -5.39 -2.60
C GLN A 192 3.81 -3.91 -2.57
N VAL A 193 4.78 -3.52 -3.39
CA VAL A 193 5.33 -2.15 -3.37
C VAL A 193 4.83 -1.37 -4.58
N THR A 194 4.38 -0.13 -4.33
CA THR A 194 4.16 0.88 -5.36
C THR A 194 5.01 2.11 -5.05
N VAL A 195 5.69 2.66 -6.06
CA VAL A 195 6.46 3.90 -5.92
C VAL A 195 5.83 5.01 -6.74
N CYS A 196 5.54 6.13 -6.08
CA CYS A 196 4.94 7.30 -6.67
C CYS A 196 5.97 8.43 -6.79
N ASP A 197 6.21 8.93 -8.00
CA ASP A 197 6.99 10.16 -8.20
C ASP A 197 6.51 10.91 -9.44
N PRO A 198 5.89 12.11 -9.29
CA PRO A 198 5.36 12.85 -10.44
C PRO A 198 6.45 13.50 -11.30
N ARG A 199 7.73 13.44 -10.90
CA ARG A 199 8.83 14.05 -11.67
C ARG A 199 9.24 13.14 -12.83
N SER A 200 9.28 13.72 -14.02
CA SER A 200 9.66 13.02 -15.26
C SER A 200 11.01 12.32 -15.13
N GLY A 201 11.08 11.05 -15.53
CA GLY A 201 12.32 10.27 -15.57
C GLY A 201 12.72 9.57 -14.26
N MET A 202 12.11 9.92 -13.12
CA MET A 202 12.48 9.32 -11.83
C MET A 202 12.02 7.85 -11.70
N GLN A 203 10.95 7.47 -12.39
CA GLN A 203 10.38 6.12 -12.29
C GLN A 203 11.14 5.06 -13.08
N ALA A 204 11.89 5.46 -14.12
CA ALA A 204 12.46 4.54 -15.11
C ALA A 204 13.37 3.46 -14.47
N ARG A 205 14.16 3.84 -13.46
CA ARG A 205 15.09 2.93 -12.76
C ARG A 205 14.38 1.84 -11.96
N LEU A 206 13.20 2.15 -11.41
CA LEU A 206 12.42 1.22 -10.58
C LEU A 206 11.56 0.31 -11.44
N SER A 207 10.99 0.85 -12.52
CA SER A 207 10.24 0.05 -13.50
C SER A 207 11.12 -1.03 -14.13
N ALA A 208 12.41 -0.77 -14.33
CA ALA A 208 13.37 -1.76 -14.83
C ALA A 208 13.66 -2.92 -13.83
N GLN A 209 13.17 -2.84 -12.60
CA GLN A 209 13.32 -3.85 -11.54
C GLN A 209 11.98 -4.51 -11.19
N ASP A 210 11.00 -4.48 -12.10
CA ASP A 210 9.65 -5.01 -11.89
C ASP A 210 8.91 -4.41 -10.67
N ILE A 211 9.29 -3.19 -10.26
CA ILE A 211 8.59 -2.45 -9.21
C ILE A 211 7.49 -1.61 -9.86
N HIS A 212 6.27 -1.72 -9.34
CA HIS A 212 5.15 -0.93 -9.82
C HIS A 212 5.36 0.56 -9.52
N THR A 213 5.24 1.41 -10.54
CA THR A 213 5.45 2.86 -10.43
C THR A 213 4.23 3.65 -10.90
N THR A 214 4.06 4.86 -10.37
CA THR A 214 3.03 5.80 -10.83
C THR A 214 3.56 7.23 -10.86
N GLY A 215 3.18 7.97 -11.91
CA GLY A 215 3.43 9.41 -12.06
C GLY A 215 2.31 10.31 -11.57
N ALA A 216 1.32 9.74 -10.89
CA ALA A 216 0.27 10.53 -10.26
C ALA A 216 0.85 11.50 -9.21
N MET A 217 0.11 12.55 -8.89
CA MET A 217 0.43 13.38 -7.74
C MET A 217 0.31 12.55 -6.45
N PRO A 218 1.16 12.77 -5.43
CA PRO A 218 1.22 11.87 -4.27
C PRO A 218 -0.09 11.73 -3.49
N ASP A 219 -0.91 12.77 -3.41
CA ASP A 219 -2.26 12.72 -2.84
C ASP A 219 -3.22 11.85 -3.65
N ASP A 220 -3.19 11.96 -4.98
CA ASP A 220 -3.97 11.11 -5.88
C ASP A 220 -3.52 9.65 -5.75
N ALA A 221 -2.21 9.43 -5.62
CA ALA A 221 -1.63 8.10 -5.43
C ALA A 221 -2.04 7.48 -4.09
N VAL A 222 -1.98 8.23 -2.98
CA VAL A 222 -2.46 7.75 -1.67
C VAL A 222 -3.95 7.44 -1.72
N HIS A 223 -4.74 8.32 -2.32
CA HIS A 223 -6.18 8.12 -2.45
C HIS A 223 -6.52 6.86 -3.27
N ALA A 224 -5.89 6.68 -4.43
CA ALA A 224 -6.07 5.50 -5.28
C ALA A 224 -5.53 4.22 -4.63
N PHE A 225 -4.50 4.34 -3.80
CA PHE A 225 -3.94 3.23 -3.03
C PHE A 225 -4.88 2.76 -1.91
N ALA A 226 -5.77 3.62 -1.42
CA ALA A 226 -6.76 3.32 -0.37
C ALA A 226 -6.14 2.55 0.81
N PRO A 227 -5.29 3.21 1.65
CA PRO A 227 -4.53 2.53 2.68
C PRO A 227 -5.45 1.93 3.77
N ASP A 228 -5.31 0.63 3.98
CA ASP A 228 -5.97 -0.16 5.02
C ASP A 228 -5.03 -0.50 6.20
N ALA A 229 -5.48 -1.33 7.13
CA ALA A 229 -4.70 -1.77 8.29
C ALA A 229 -3.45 -2.62 7.96
N ARG A 230 -3.28 -3.09 6.72
CA ARG A 230 -2.08 -3.81 6.24
C ARG A 230 -1.25 -2.98 5.26
N SER A 231 -1.56 -1.69 5.17
CA SER A 231 -0.88 -0.74 4.30
C SER A 231 0.10 0.13 5.07
N CYS A 232 1.26 0.43 4.48
CA CYS A 232 2.16 1.47 4.94
C CYS A 232 2.43 2.51 3.85
N VAL A 233 2.61 3.76 4.27
CA VAL A 233 2.93 4.89 3.39
C VAL A 233 4.18 5.58 3.90
N ILE A 234 5.19 5.75 3.05
CA ILE A 234 6.49 6.29 3.44
C ILE A 234 6.91 7.37 2.46
N THR A 235 7.19 8.57 2.96
CA THR A 235 7.69 9.67 2.12
C THR A 235 9.21 9.77 2.15
N LEU A 236 9.79 9.78 0.94
CA LEU A 236 11.22 9.68 0.65
C LEU A 236 11.73 10.83 -0.25
N SER A 237 10.89 11.81 -0.60
CA SER A 237 11.24 12.81 -1.62
C SER A 237 12.06 14.00 -1.09
N HIS A 238 12.02 14.25 0.22
CA HIS A 238 12.52 15.46 0.89
C HIS A 238 11.89 16.78 0.43
N ASP A 239 10.92 16.75 -0.49
CA ASP A 239 10.20 17.92 -0.98
C ASP A 239 8.87 18.05 -0.23
N PRO A 240 8.67 19.09 0.60
CA PRO A 240 7.40 19.32 1.29
C PRO A 240 6.18 19.39 0.36
N LYS A 241 6.36 19.79 -0.91
CA LYS A 241 5.26 19.86 -1.90
C LYS A 241 4.75 18.49 -2.32
N LEU A 242 5.57 17.46 -2.17
CA LEU A 242 5.23 16.07 -2.48
C LEU A 242 4.97 15.27 -1.20
N ASP A 243 5.83 15.42 -0.20
CA ASP A 243 5.74 14.71 1.08
C ASP A 243 4.50 15.15 1.87
N ASP A 244 4.32 16.45 2.10
CA ASP A 244 3.29 16.92 3.03
C ASP A 244 1.88 16.67 2.46
N VAL A 245 1.69 16.73 1.13
CA VAL A 245 0.40 16.39 0.48
C VAL A 245 0.04 14.92 0.63
N ALA A 246 1.01 14.00 0.54
CA ALA A 246 0.78 12.58 0.77
C ALA A 246 0.53 12.27 2.24
N LEU A 247 1.26 12.93 3.15
CA LEU A 247 1.12 12.71 4.58
C LEU A 247 -0.24 13.16 5.12
N ILE A 248 -0.77 14.28 4.61
CA ILE A 248 -2.11 14.75 5.00
C ILE A 248 -3.17 13.68 4.69
N GLU A 249 -3.14 13.08 3.49
CA GLU A 249 -4.07 12.02 3.10
C GLU A 249 -3.78 10.72 3.89
N ALA A 250 -2.51 10.31 3.99
CA ALA A 250 -2.13 9.05 4.62
C ALA A 250 -2.42 9.01 6.12
N LEU A 251 -2.25 10.11 6.85
CA LEU A 251 -2.50 10.17 8.30
C LEU A 251 -3.98 10.11 8.67
N GLN A 252 -4.88 10.36 7.70
CA GLN A 252 -6.32 10.17 7.86
C GLN A 252 -6.76 8.73 7.59
N SER A 253 -5.90 7.90 7.00
CA SER A 253 -6.19 6.50 6.65
C SER A 253 -5.96 5.52 7.82
N GLN A 254 -6.29 4.24 7.58
CA GLN A 254 -6.03 3.13 8.51
C GLN A 254 -4.63 2.51 8.39
N ALA A 255 -3.73 3.09 7.59
CA ALA A 255 -2.36 2.61 7.43
C ALA A 255 -1.70 2.33 8.80
N PHE A 256 -1.16 1.12 8.98
CA PHE A 256 -0.52 0.73 10.24
C PHE A 256 0.79 1.49 10.48
N TYR A 257 1.41 1.99 9.40
CA TYR A 257 2.65 2.76 9.46
C TYR A 257 2.61 3.92 8.46
N VAL A 258 2.81 5.13 8.95
CA VAL A 258 3.04 6.33 8.14
C VAL A 258 4.36 6.94 8.54
N GLY A 259 5.33 6.94 7.62
CA GLY A 259 6.70 7.36 7.89
C GLY A 259 7.16 8.47 6.95
N ALA A 260 8.09 9.30 7.42
CA ALA A 260 8.72 10.30 6.59
C ALA A 260 10.20 10.47 6.96
N ILE A 261 11.07 10.44 5.96
CA ILE A 261 12.51 10.63 6.19
C ILE A 261 12.84 12.09 6.51
N GLY A 262 14.00 12.29 7.13
CA GLY A 262 14.54 13.61 7.47
C GLY A 262 15.24 13.60 8.82
N SER A 263 16.09 14.59 9.08
CA SER A 263 16.69 14.78 10.41
C SER A 263 15.62 15.07 11.48
N SER A 264 15.95 14.90 12.76
CA SER A 264 15.04 15.21 13.86
C SER A 264 14.51 16.66 13.78
N THR A 265 15.36 17.60 13.39
CA THR A 265 14.99 18.99 13.16
C THR A 265 13.98 19.14 12.01
N ASN A 266 14.21 18.46 10.88
CA ASN A 266 13.29 18.50 9.74
C ASN A 266 11.96 17.81 10.06
N ALA A 267 11.98 16.74 10.84
CA ALA A 267 10.78 16.07 11.32
C ALA A 267 9.95 17.00 12.22
N ALA A 268 10.59 17.75 13.13
CA ALA A 268 9.89 18.74 13.97
C ALA A 268 9.25 19.86 13.13
N LYS A 269 10.00 20.42 12.18
CA LYS A 269 9.48 21.44 11.23
C LYS A 269 8.30 20.89 10.43
N ARG A 270 8.38 19.63 9.97
CA ARG A 270 7.29 18.97 9.25
C ARG A 270 6.03 18.84 10.10
N ARG A 271 6.14 18.38 11.35
CA ARG A 271 4.99 18.31 12.27
C ARG A 271 4.36 19.69 12.50
N ALA A 272 5.17 20.74 12.65
CA ALA A 272 4.66 22.10 12.80
C ALA A 272 3.89 22.58 11.56
N ARG A 273 4.41 22.32 10.34
CA ARG A 273 3.70 22.63 9.08
C ARG A 273 2.39 21.86 8.94
N LEU A 274 2.40 20.55 9.23
CA LEU A 274 1.19 19.71 9.17
C LEU A 274 0.13 20.18 10.17
N ALA A 275 0.54 20.62 11.36
CA ALA A 275 -0.37 21.20 12.35
C ALA A 275 -0.92 22.57 11.90
N ALA A 276 -0.08 23.42 11.30
CA ALA A 276 -0.45 24.76 10.85
C ALA A 276 -1.39 24.75 9.64
N PHE A 277 -1.27 23.77 8.74
CA PHE A 277 -2.13 23.65 7.55
C PHE A 277 -3.62 23.48 7.90
N GLY A 278 -3.93 22.82 9.03
CA GLY A 278 -5.30 22.47 9.41
C GLY A 278 -5.79 21.20 8.70
N GLY A 279 -6.67 20.42 9.35
CA GLY A 279 -7.26 19.20 8.78
C GLY A 279 -6.71 17.87 9.30
N LEU A 280 -5.73 17.89 10.21
CA LEU A 280 -5.26 16.72 10.96
C LEU A 280 -5.43 16.93 12.45
N SER A 281 -5.93 15.90 13.15
CA SER A 281 -5.97 15.92 14.61
C SER A 281 -4.56 15.74 15.21
N PRO A 282 -4.29 16.22 16.43
CA PRO A 282 -3.02 15.98 17.11
C PRO A 282 -2.67 14.49 17.21
N ASN A 283 -3.68 13.63 17.37
CA ASN A 283 -3.50 12.18 17.41
C ASN A 283 -3.10 11.61 16.04
N ALA A 284 -3.70 12.11 14.95
CA ALA A 284 -3.27 11.73 13.60
C ALA A 284 -1.79 12.12 13.36
N ILE A 285 -1.38 13.33 13.76
CA ILE A 285 0.03 13.76 13.63
C ILE A 285 0.97 12.94 14.52
N ALA A 286 0.52 12.47 15.68
CA ALA A 286 1.32 11.63 16.57
C ALA A 286 1.65 10.26 15.96
N ARG A 287 0.81 9.73 15.05
CA ARG A 287 1.07 8.49 14.29
C ARG A 287 2.24 8.62 13.31
N LEU A 288 2.68 9.83 12.96
CA LEU A 288 3.77 10.03 12.01
C LEU A 288 5.12 9.60 12.61
N HIS A 289 5.75 8.60 11.99
CA HIS A 289 7.11 8.19 12.27
C HIS A 289 8.10 9.13 11.54
N GLY A 290 8.81 9.95 12.31
CA GLY A 290 9.70 10.97 11.78
C GLY A 290 10.76 11.35 12.81
N PRO A 291 12.06 11.08 12.56
CA PRO A 291 12.60 10.37 11.38
C PRO A 291 12.08 8.94 11.23
N ALA A 292 11.77 8.52 10.00
CA ALA A 292 11.44 7.12 9.71
C ALA A 292 12.66 6.22 9.93
N GLY A 293 12.44 5.04 10.53
CA GLY A 293 13.46 4.04 10.81
C GLY A 293 13.94 3.99 12.27
N LEU A 294 14.63 2.90 12.63
CA LEU A 294 15.27 2.72 13.92
C LEU A 294 16.60 3.50 14.01
N ALA A 295 16.94 4.00 15.19
CA ALA A 295 18.17 4.74 15.42
C ALA A 295 19.41 3.81 15.47
N ILE A 296 19.86 3.37 14.29
CA ILE A 296 21.03 2.48 14.11
C ILE A 296 22.30 3.22 13.66
N GLY A 297 22.25 4.55 13.55
CA GLY A 297 23.38 5.35 13.07
C GLY A 297 23.58 5.33 11.55
N SER A 298 22.55 4.94 10.78
CA SER A 298 22.56 4.84 9.32
C SER A 298 22.92 6.16 8.63
N LYS A 299 23.78 6.09 7.61
CA LYS A 299 24.21 7.25 6.80
C LYS A 299 24.01 7.04 5.30
N THR A 300 24.17 5.80 4.83
CA THR A 300 24.05 5.48 3.39
C THR A 300 22.60 5.13 3.02
N PRO A 301 22.17 5.32 1.76
CA PRO A 301 20.81 4.94 1.35
C PRO A 301 20.42 3.47 1.68
N PRO A 302 21.30 2.46 1.50
CA PRO A 302 21.00 1.08 1.92
C PRO A 302 20.83 0.95 3.43
N GLU A 303 21.68 1.57 4.25
CA GLU A 303 21.55 1.52 5.71
C GLU A 303 20.26 2.19 6.19
N ILE A 304 19.89 3.31 5.55
CA ILE A 304 18.62 4.00 5.84
C ILE A 304 17.44 3.10 5.46
N ALA A 305 17.49 2.41 4.32
CA ALA A 305 16.47 1.44 3.93
C ALA A 305 16.35 0.29 4.95
N VAL A 306 17.47 -0.27 5.44
CA VAL A 306 17.49 -1.28 6.52
C VAL A 306 16.82 -0.72 7.79
N SER A 307 17.20 0.48 8.20
CA SER A 307 16.64 1.17 9.37
C SER A 307 15.11 1.32 9.27
N ILE A 308 14.62 1.78 8.11
CA ILE A 308 13.19 1.96 7.83
C ILE A 308 12.47 0.60 7.83
N MET A 309 12.98 -0.37 7.08
CA MET A 309 12.37 -1.69 6.98
C MET A 309 12.29 -2.39 8.34
N ALA A 310 13.34 -2.28 9.16
CA ALA A 310 13.36 -2.82 10.51
C ALA A 310 12.27 -2.19 11.39
N GLN A 311 12.05 -0.87 11.31
CA GLN A 311 10.97 -0.21 12.03
C GLN A 311 9.59 -0.64 11.53
N VAL A 312 9.41 -0.73 10.21
CA VAL A 312 8.14 -1.18 9.59
C VAL A 312 7.78 -2.58 10.05
N LEU A 313 8.74 -3.52 10.02
CA LEU A 313 8.54 -4.89 10.51
C LEU A 313 8.26 -4.91 12.01
N ALA A 314 8.99 -4.13 12.81
CA ALA A 314 8.72 -4.02 14.23
C ALA A 314 7.28 -3.58 14.49
N VAL A 315 6.78 -2.52 13.83
CA VAL A 315 5.39 -2.05 14.00
C VAL A 315 4.38 -3.08 13.49
N ARG A 316 4.65 -3.73 12.34
CA ARG A 316 3.83 -4.84 11.81
C ARG A 316 3.69 -6.00 12.80
N HIS A 317 4.76 -6.34 13.53
CA HIS A 317 4.69 -7.41 14.53
C HIS A 317 4.12 -6.92 15.86
N HIS A 318 4.32 -5.67 16.25
CA HIS A 318 3.75 -5.10 17.48
C HIS A 318 2.24 -4.84 17.39
N THR A 319 1.72 -4.56 16.20
CA THR A 319 0.27 -4.59 15.95
C THR A 319 -0.32 -5.99 16.16
N ASN A 320 0.48 -7.05 15.99
CA ASN A 320 0.11 -8.43 16.33
C ASN A 320 0.40 -8.79 17.81
N THR A 321 1.49 -8.32 18.44
CA THR A 321 1.88 -8.70 19.82
C THR A 321 1.28 -7.83 20.93
N ALA A 322 0.71 -6.66 20.64
CA ALA A 322 -0.06 -5.89 21.63
C ALA A 322 -1.29 -6.65 22.19
N GLN A 323 -1.57 -7.86 21.67
CA GLN A 323 -2.61 -8.75 22.16
C GLN A 323 -2.10 -10.09 22.74
N THR A 324 -0.79 -10.31 22.79
CA THR A 324 -0.18 -11.51 23.42
C THR A 324 0.88 -11.21 24.48
N ALA A 325 1.14 -9.94 24.82
CA ALA A 325 2.15 -9.59 25.80
C ALA A 325 1.66 -9.76 27.26
N GLY A 326 1.73 -10.99 27.75
CA GLY A 326 2.36 -11.23 29.04
C GLY A 326 3.88 -11.17 28.86
N HIS A 327 4.50 -10.16 29.47
CA HIS A 327 5.92 -10.11 29.85
C HIS A 327 6.98 -9.94 28.73
N CYS A 328 7.42 -8.70 28.49
CA CYS A 328 8.81 -8.27 28.73
C CYS A 328 8.94 -6.76 28.46
N ASP A 329 9.22 -5.97 29.50
CA ASP A 329 9.38 -4.53 29.44
C ASP A 329 10.69 -4.13 28.75
N VAL A 330 10.58 -3.40 27.63
CA VAL A 330 11.70 -2.63 27.08
C VAL A 330 11.53 -1.16 27.48
N VAL A 331 12.48 -0.73 28.29
CA VAL A 331 12.70 0.58 28.91
C VAL A 331 12.33 1.76 27.99
N ARG A 332 11.22 2.44 28.29
CA ARG A 332 10.92 3.78 27.77
C ARG A 332 11.47 4.83 28.74
N LYS A 333 12.51 5.57 28.32
CA LYS A 333 12.98 6.76 29.04
C LYS A 333 12.11 7.95 28.61
N ALA A 334 11.32 8.49 29.54
CA ALA A 334 10.49 9.67 29.33
C ALA A 334 11.34 10.96 29.25
N PRO A 335 10.97 11.96 28.42
CA PRO A 335 11.50 13.31 28.55
C PRO A 335 10.61 14.16 29.48
N MET A 336 11.27 14.97 30.32
CA MET A 336 10.67 15.95 31.24
C MET A 336 10.18 17.22 30.52
N PRO A 337 9.22 17.97 31.09
CA PRO A 337 8.66 19.17 30.47
C PRO A 337 9.47 20.43 30.83
N GLN A 338 9.64 21.36 29.90
CA GLN A 338 10.08 22.72 30.23
C GLN A 338 9.30 23.80 29.48
N HIS A 339 8.56 24.54 30.31
CA HIS A 339 8.09 25.92 30.31
C HIS A 339 7.82 26.72 29.04
N ALA A 340 6.59 27.24 29.04
CA ALA A 340 6.06 28.32 28.21
C ALA A 340 6.78 29.66 28.44
N ILE A 341 6.90 30.44 27.37
CA ILE A 341 7.09 31.89 27.44
C ILE A 341 6.04 32.52 26.51
N VAL A 342 5.17 33.32 27.12
CA VAL A 342 4.14 34.15 26.47
C VAL A 342 4.77 35.49 26.15
N ALA A 343 4.55 36.01 24.95
CA ALA A 343 4.65 37.45 24.68
C ALA A 343 3.60 37.88 23.65
N SER A 344 2.61 38.61 24.19
CA SER A 344 1.71 39.58 23.56
C SER A 344 2.46 40.54 22.60
N GLN A 345 1.92 41.25 21.62
CA GLN A 345 0.60 41.87 21.37
C GLN A 345 0.76 42.63 20.03
N ARG A 346 -0.31 42.80 19.23
CA ARG A 346 -0.78 44.09 18.68
C ARG A 346 -1.92 43.91 17.65
N SER A 347 -3.10 44.38 18.07
CA SER A 347 -4.09 45.23 17.36
C SER A 347 -3.66 45.79 15.99
N LYS A 348 -4.52 46.02 14.98
CA LYS A 348 -5.90 46.51 14.95
C LYS A 348 -6.47 46.35 13.52
N ALA A 349 -7.79 46.29 13.40
CA ALA A 349 -8.56 46.25 12.15
C ALA A 349 -8.41 47.50 11.26
N VAL A 350 -8.80 47.40 9.99
CA VAL A 350 -9.72 48.32 9.24
C VAL A 350 -9.74 47.97 7.73
N GLN A 351 -10.93 47.69 7.19
CA GLN A 351 -11.37 47.81 5.77
C GLN A 351 -11.87 49.25 5.54
N PRO A 352 -11.97 49.85 4.32
CA PRO A 352 -12.74 49.34 3.17
C PRO A 352 -12.20 49.83 1.77
N PRO A 353 -13.04 50.05 0.74
CA PRO A 353 -13.18 49.20 -0.45
C PRO A 353 -12.56 49.84 -1.71
N ILE A 354 -12.68 49.19 -2.87
CA ILE A 354 -13.14 49.74 -4.18
C ILE A 354 -12.76 48.76 -5.32
N SER A 355 -13.71 48.64 -6.23
CA SER A 355 -13.91 47.62 -7.26
C SER A 355 -12.96 47.66 -8.47
N ALA A 356 -12.69 46.44 -8.99
CA ALA A 356 -12.60 45.94 -10.38
C ALA A 356 -11.87 46.76 -11.48
N PRO A 357 -11.18 46.09 -12.43
CA PRO A 357 -11.92 45.47 -13.54
C PRO A 357 -11.49 44.05 -13.94
N THR A 358 -12.51 43.32 -14.41
CA THR A 358 -12.53 42.24 -15.42
C THR A 358 -11.58 41.04 -15.25
N VAL A 359 -12.08 40.00 -14.56
CA VAL A 359 -11.58 38.63 -14.71
C VAL A 359 -12.77 37.73 -15.04
N THR A 360 -12.60 36.89 -16.06
CA THR A 360 -13.38 35.68 -16.32
C THR A 360 -13.86 35.05 -15.00
N ALA A 361 -15.16 34.83 -14.83
CA ALA A 361 -15.78 34.45 -13.55
C ALA A 361 -14.98 33.36 -12.80
N VAL A 362 -14.30 33.76 -11.71
CA VAL A 362 -13.51 32.87 -10.86
C VAL A 362 -14.45 32.20 -9.86
N ALA A 363 -14.38 30.88 -9.73
CA ALA A 363 -15.31 30.11 -8.88
C ALA A 363 -14.90 30.11 -7.39
N ALA A 364 -13.61 30.27 -7.08
CA ALA A 364 -13.13 30.41 -5.71
C ALA A 364 -11.85 31.27 -5.65
N VAL A 365 -11.65 31.95 -4.52
CA VAL A 365 -10.43 32.72 -4.21
C VAL A 365 -9.83 32.20 -2.92
N VAL A 366 -8.52 31.90 -2.93
CA VAL A 366 -7.75 31.48 -1.76
C VAL A 366 -6.78 32.58 -1.38
N ASP A 367 -6.91 33.09 -0.16
CA ASP A 367 -5.95 34.02 0.44
C ASP A 367 -4.91 33.22 1.25
N ALA A 368 -3.66 33.30 0.80
CA ALA A 368 -2.47 32.72 1.41
C ALA A 368 -1.40 33.81 1.69
N PHE A 369 -1.82 35.05 1.93
CA PHE A 369 -0.94 36.21 2.02
C PHE A 369 0.11 36.16 3.15
N SER A 370 -0.08 35.37 4.20
CA SER A 370 0.89 35.25 5.31
C SER A 370 1.64 33.92 5.33
N ASP A 371 1.41 33.10 4.30
CA ASP A 371 1.85 31.72 4.28
C ASP A 371 3.15 31.59 3.49
N GLU A 372 4.14 30.93 4.09
CA GLU A 372 5.38 30.58 3.42
C GLU A 372 5.25 29.21 2.70
N CYS A 373 6.07 29.02 1.67
CA CYS A 373 6.20 27.73 0.98
C CYS A 373 6.38 26.57 1.97
N PRO A 374 5.60 25.46 1.87
CA PRO A 374 4.72 25.04 0.78
C PRO A 374 3.23 25.39 0.95
N ILE A 375 2.84 26.12 2.00
CA ILE A 375 1.43 26.28 2.41
C ILE A 375 0.51 26.87 1.31
N PRO A 376 0.93 27.88 0.51
CA PRO A 376 0.09 28.40 -0.57
C PRO A 376 -0.32 27.32 -1.60
N ILE A 377 0.59 26.41 -1.95
CA ILE A 377 0.32 25.29 -2.86
C ILE A 377 -0.64 24.28 -2.22
N LEU A 378 -0.45 23.97 -0.93
CA LEU A 378 -1.33 23.05 -0.21
C LEU A 378 -2.77 23.59 -0.14
N LYS A 379 -2.94 24.89 0.14
CA LYS A 379 -4.25 25.55 0.20
C LYS A 379 -4.92 25.61 -1.17
N ALA A 380 -4.13 25.95 -2.20
CA ALA A 380 -4.60 25.92 -3.58
C ALA A 380 -5.13 24.53 -3.98
N ARG A 381 -4.39 23.48 -3.62
CA ARG A 381 -4.77 22.10 -3.89
C ARG A 381 -6.06 21.69 -3.19
N GLN A 382 -6.22 22.04 -1.91
CA GLN A 382 -7.45 21.77 -1.16
C GLN A 382 -8.66 22.47 -1.79
N ALA A 383 -8.53 23.73 -2.18
CA ALA A 383 -9.59 24.46 -2.88
C ALA A 383 -9.90 23.86 -4.26
N LEU A 384 -8.88 23.39 -4.99
CA LEU A 384 -9.11 22.68 -6.25
C LEU A 384 -9.87 21.37 -6.06
N GLN A 385 -9.76 20.69 -4.91
CA GLN A 385 -10.53 19.45 -4.67
C GLN A 385 -12.04 19.72 -4.61
N THR A 386 -12.48 20.88 -4.09
CA THR A 386 -13.90 21.22 -3.93
C THR A 386 -14.55 21.78 -5.20
N LEU A 387 -13.77 22.25 -6.16
CA LEU A 387 -14.28 22.83 -7.42
C LEU A 387 -14.75 21.76 -8.43
N SER A 388 -15.60 22.14 -9.38
CA SER A 388 -15.94 21.29 -10.54
C SER A 388 -14.92 21.43 -11.66
N ALA A 389 -14.80 20.39 -12.49
CA ALA A 389 -13.95 20.39 -13.69
C ALA A 389 -14.13 21.67 -14.54
N GLY A 390 -13.03 22.29 -14.96
CA GLY A 390 -13.04 23.51 -15.78
C GLY A 390 -13.26 24.82 -15.01
N GLN A 391 -13.63 24.77 -13.72
CA GLN A 391 -13.75 25.99 -12.90
C GLN A 391 -12.38 26.61 -12.59
N LEU A 392 -12.38 27.92 -12.40
CA LEU A 392 -11.18 28.72 -12.13
C LEU A 392 -11.01 28.95 -10.62
N LEU A 393 -9.80 28.75 -10.11
CA LEU A 393 -9.34 29.11 -8.77
C LEU A 393 -8.34 30.26 -8.88
N ARG A 394 -8.53 31.34 -8.12
CA ARG A 394 -7.52 32.39 -7.93
C ARG A 394 -6.84 32.20 -6.58
N VAL A 395 -5.52 32.19 -6.56
CA VAL A 395 -4.72 32.11 -5.33
C VAL A 395 -3.91 33.39 -5.19
N GLU A 396 -3.96 34.03 -4.03
CA GLU A 396 -3.20 35.23 -3.71
C GLU A 396 -2.18 34.92 -2.61
N THR A 397 -0.93 35.31 -2.81
CA THR A 397 0.19 35.01 -1.89
C THR A 397 1.21 36.14 -1.89
N SER A 398 1.94 36.32 -0.79
CA SER A 398 3.09 37.22 -0.71
C SER A 398 4.43 36.51 -0.91
N ASP A 399 4.44 35.18 -0.98
CA ASP A 399 5.66 34.38 -1.05
C ASP A 399 6.27 34.42 -2.47
N PRO A 400 7.50 34.95 -2.65
CA PRO A 400 8.13 35.00 -3.96
C PRO A 400 8.46 33.62 -4.54
N ALA A 401 8.63 32.58 -3.71
CA ALA A 401 8.88 31.22 -4.21
C ALA A 401 7.68 30.66 -4.99
N SER A 402 6.47 31.16 -4.71
CA SER A 402 5.25 30.79 -5.42
C SER A 402 5.32 31.05 -6.93
N ALA A 403 6.10 32.05 -7.38
CA ALA A 403 6.29 32.34 -8.81
C ALA A 403 6.92 31.19 -9.60
N VAL A 404 7.76 30.37 -8.95
CA VAL A 404 8.36 29.17 -9.55
C VAL A 404 7.49 27.93 -9.31
N ASP A 405 6.79 27.90 -8.17
CA ASP A 405 6.10 26.71 -7.70
C ASP A 405 4.76 26.46 -8.39
N PHE A 406 3.97 27.51 -8.64
CA PHE A 406 2.67 27.36 -9.30
C PHE A 406 2.75 26.85 -10.75
N PRO A 407 3.67 27.34 -11.60
CA PRO A 407 3.88 26.76 -12.93
C PRO A 407 4.26 25.27 -12.88
N ARG A 408 5.20 24.89 -12.00
CA ARG A 408 5.62 23.50 -11.83
C ARG A 408 4.47 22.62 -11.33
N TYR A 409 3.73 23.11 -10.34
CA TYR A 409 2.56 22.42 -9.79
C TYR A 409 1.47 22.22 -10.86
N ALA A 410 1.15 23.23 -11.65
CA ALA A 410 0.17 23.12 -12.74
C ALA A 410 0.59 22.04 -13.75
N GLN A 411 1.86 22.06 -14.17
CA GLN A 411 2.42 21.05 -15.07
C GLN A 411 2.33 19.62 -14.50
N GLN A 412 2.72 19.43 -13.23
CA GLN A 412 2.76 18.10 -12.59
C GLN A 412 1.37 17.55 -12.26
N SER A 413 0.43 18.41 -11.86
CA SER A 413 -0.94 18.03 -11.52
C SER A 413 -1.87 17.89 -12.74
N GLY A 414 -1.45 18.38 -13.90
CA GLY A 414 -2.27 18.46 -15.11
C GLY A 414 -3.31 19.59 -15.07
N HIS A 415 -3.21 20.53 -14.14
CA HIS A 415 -4.01 21.75 -14.13
C HIS A 415 -3.44 22.78 -15.12
N THR A 416 -4.28 23.68 -15.62
CA THR A 416 -3.82 24.75 -16.53
C THR A 416 -3.63 26.04 -15.76
N LEU A 417 -2.42 26.59 -15.75
CA LEU A 417 -2.18 27.96 -15.29
C LEU A 417 -2.66 28.92 -16.39
N VAL A 418 -3.75 29.64 -16.12
CA VAL A 418 -4.41 30.54 -17.09
C VAL A 418 -3.79 31.92 -17.08
N GLU A 419 -3.47 32.42 -15.89
CA GLU A 419 -2.96 33.77 -15.69
C GLU A 419 -2.14 33.81 -14.40
N HIS A 420 -1.10 34.63 -14.36
CA HIS A 420 -0.39 34.95 -13.12
C HIS A 420 0.28 36.31 -13.23
N GLY A 421 0.52 36.97 -12.11
CA GLY A 421 1.18 38.27 -12.08
C GLY A 421 1.41 38.80 -10.68
N LEU A 422 1.88 40.04 -10.62
CA LEU A 422 2.01 40.80 -9.39
C LEU A 422 1.00 41.96 -9.44
N GLN A 423 0.09 42.01 -8.47
CA GLN A 423 -0.93 43.05 -8.37
C GLN A 423 -0.93 43.62 -6.95
N ALA A 424 -0.74 44.93 -6.81
CA ALA A 424 -0.70 45.62 -5.51
C ALA A 424 0.27 44.99 -4.49
N GLY A 425 1.44 44.52 -4.94
CA GLY A 425 2.45 43.87 -4.09
C GLY A 425 2.10 42.43 -3.69
N ARG A 426 1.08 41.82 -4.29
CA ARG A 426 0.68 40.42 -4.09
C ARG A 426 0.87 39.62 -5.38
N TYR A 427 1.44 38.43 -5.26
CA TYR A 427 1.42 37.47 -6.36
C TYR A 427 0.03 36.87 -6.46
N TYR A 428 -0.49 36.76 -7.67
CA TYR A 428 -1.73 36.04 -7.94
C TYR A 428 -1.50 34.98 -9.02
N PHE A 429 -2.20 33.85 -8.89
CA PHE A 429 -2.18 32.75 -9.83
C PHE A 429 -3.62 32.27 -10.08
N VAL A 430 -4.02 32.15 -11.34
CA VAL A 430 -5.33 31.65 -11.75
C VAL A 430 -5.16 30.28 -12.38
N LEU A 431 -5.65 29.25 -11.68
CA LEU A 431 -5.59 27.86 -12.10
C LEU A 431 -6.96 27.41 -12.62
N ARG A 432 -7.00 26.71 -13.75
CA ARG A 432 -8.19 25.99 -14.22
C ARG A 432 -8.13 24.55 -13.74
N LYS A 433 -9.17 24.10 -13.05
CA LYS A 433 -9.29 22.71 -12.62
C LYS A 433 -9.35 21.79 -13.85
N ARG A 434 -8.56 20.72 -13.79
CA ARG A 434 -8.47 19.71 -14.85
C ARG A 434 -9.83 19.04 -15.04
N THR A 435 -10.17 18.65 -16.27
CA THR A 435 -11.48 18.09 -16.61
C THR A 435 -11.66 16.64 -16.19
N GLN A 436 -10.56 15.89 -16.00
CA GLN A 436 -10.57 14.54 -15.44
C GLN A 436 -9.40 14.34 -14.47
N ARG A 437 -9.63 13.60 -13.37
CA ARG A 437 -8.54 13.01 -12.58
C ARG A 437 -7.86 12.00 -13.52
N PRO A 438 -6.54 12.02 -13.74
CA PRO A 438 -5.90 11.07 -14.64
C PRO A 438 -6.22 9.66 -14.17
N ALA A 439 -6.82 8.85 -15.05
CA ALA A 439 -6.95 7.42 -14.79
C ALA A 439 -5.53 6.85 -14.65
N CYS A 440 -5.27 6.14 -13.55
CA CYS A 440 -4.05 5.35 -13.46
C CYS A 440 -4.10 4.37 -14.64
N ALA A 441 -3.11 4.44 -15.54
CA ALA A 441 -3.11 3.63 -16.75
C ALA A 441 -3.30 2.14 -16.38
N PRO A 442 -4.20 1.41 -17.06
CA PRO A 442 -4.26 -0.03 -16.90
C PRO A 442 -2.95 -0.66 -17.40
N PRO A 443 -2.56 -1.83 -16.88
CA PRO A 443 -1.30 -2.46 -17.25
C PRO A 443 -1.26 -2.71 -18.75
N HIS A 444 -0.16 -2.31 -19.39
CA HIS A 444 0.13 -2.67 -20.76
C HIS A 444 0.13 -4.20 -20.86
N SER A 445 -0.83 -4.76 -21.60
CA SER A 445 -0.74 -6.12 -22.11
C SER A 445 0.49 -6.18 -23.01
N ASN A 446 1.47 -7.01 -22.66
CA ASN A 446 2.56 -7.38 -23.57
C ASN A 446 1.94 -8.00 -24.83
N GLN A 447 1.83 -7.19 -25.89
CA GLN A 447 1.65 -7.70 -27.24
C GLN A 447 3.03 -8.08 -27.75
N THR A 448 3.26 -9.38 -27.85
CA THR A 448 4.33 -9.99 -28.62
C THR A 448 4.15 -9.61 -30.09
N GLU A 449 5.04 -8.80 -30.63
CA GLU A 449 5.20 -8.69 -32.09
C GLU A 449 5.86 -9.97 -32.63
N PRO A 450 5.41 -10.49 -33.79
CA PRO A 450 6.03 -11.64 -34.42
C PRO A 450 7.33 -11.22 -35.11
N ALA A 451 8.38 -11.99 -34.90
CA ALA A 451 9.64 -11.87 -35.63
C ALA A 451 9.40 -12.14 -37.13
N ALA A 452 9.87 -11.21 -37.97
CA ALA A 452 10.04 -11.39 -39.41
C ALA A 452 11.51 -11.71 -39.72
#